data_AF-A0A521SVJ5-F1
#
_entry.id   AF-A0A521SVJ5-F1
#
_cell.length_a   1.000
_cell.length_b   1.000
_cell.length_c   1.000
_cell.angle_alpha   90.00
_cell.angle_beta   90.00
_cell.angle_gamma   90.00
#
_symmetry.space_group_name_H-M   'P 1'
#
loop_
_entity.id
_entity.type
_entity.pdbx_description
1 polymer ?
#
loop_
_entity_poly.entity_id
_entity_poly.type
_entity_poly.pdbx_seq_one_letter_code
_entity_poly.pdbx_strand_id
1 'polypeptide(L)' 'MGIRVVQLGSPRARNEGLRLGTVRRPPRGVPKSEFASRDFY' A
#
# COMPACT_ATOMS: atom_id res chain seq x y z
N MET A 1 16.15 -11.67 2.08
CA MET A 1 14.74 -11.23 1.96
C MET A 1 14.18 -11.14 3.36
N GLY A 2 13.75 -9.96 3.82
CA GLY A 2 13.29 -9.75 5.19
C GLY A 2 11.85 -9.24 5.20
N ILE A 3 11.09 -9.60 6.23
CA ILE A 3 9.76 -9.03 6.45
C ILE A 3 9.94 -7.54 6.78
N ARG A 4 9.21 -6.68 6.08
CA ARG A 4 9.20 -5.23 6.31
C ARG A 4 7.80 -4.78 6.66
N VAL A 5 7.69 -3.98 7.72
CA VAL A 5 6.46 -3.27 8.05
C VAL A 5 6.49 -1.94 7.31
N VAL A 6 5.49 -1.69 6.49
CA VAL A 6 5.37 -0.47 5.67
C VAL A 6 4.09 0.26 6.02
N GLN A 7 4.13 1.59 5.99
CA GLN A 7 2.94 2.41 6.18
C GLN A 7 2.18 2.50 4.86
N LEU A 8 0.85 2.30 4.90
CA LEU A 8 0.00 2.50 3.73
C LEU A 8 0.08 3.94 3.23
N GLY A 9 0.11 4.10 1.92
CA GLY A 9 0.27 5.40 1.30
C GLY A 9 1.70 5.93 1.24
N SER A 10 2.68 5.14 1.72
CA SER A 10 4.09 5.45 1.49
C SER A 10 4.56 4.92 0.12
N PRO A 11 5.43 5.70 -0.57
CA PRO A 11 6.01 5.29 -1.84
C PRO A 11 6.69 3.92 -1.75
N ARG A 12 6.60 3.12 -2.82
CA ARG A 12 7.26 1.83 -2.90
C ARG A 12 8.78 1.97 -3.00
N ALA A 13 9.50 1.14 -2.26
CA ALA A 13 10.95 1.06 -2.35
C ALA A 13 11.37 0.25 -3.60
N ARG A 14 12.59 0.52 -4.10
CA ARG A 14 13.16 -0.27 -5.19
C ARG A 14 13.27 -1.74 -4.76
N ASN A 15 12.77 -2.65 -5.60
CA ASN A 15 12.76 -4.10 -5.37
C ASN A 15 11.96 -4.55 -4.13
N GLU A 16 10.94 -3.80 -3.72
CA GLU A 16 10.12 -4.14 -2.55
C GLU A 16 9.32 -5.45 -2.73
N GLY A 17 8.92 -5.77 -3.96
CA GLY A 17 8.09 -6.94 -4.25
C GLY A 17 6.61 -6.70 -3.94
N LEU A 18 5.85 -7.79 -3.77
CA LEU A 18 4.41 -7.73 -3.51
C LEU A 18 4.14 -7.47 -2.02
N ARG A 19 3.37 -6.42 -1.70
CA ARG A 19 2.87 -6.19 -0.35
C ARG A 19 1.71 -7.15 -0.08
N LEU A 20 1.88 -8.08 0.84
CA LEU A 20 0.84 -9.03 1.26
C LEU A 20 0.20 -8.57 2.57
N GLY A 21 -1.13 -8.58 2.63
CA GLY A 21 -1.90 -8.23 3.83
C GLY A 21 -2.20 -6.73 4.01
N THR A 22 -2.02 -5.91 2.97
CA THR A 22 -1.94 -4.46 3.09
C THR A 22 -3.20 -3.77 3.56
N VAL A 23 -4.41 -4.24 3.26
CA VAL A 23 -5.61 -3.50 3.70
C VAL A 23 -6.75 -4.46 4.04
N ARG A 24 -7.09 -4.55 5.34
CA ARG A 24 -8.33 -5.23 5.80
C ARG A 24 -9.56 -4.34 5.71
N ARG A 25 -9.40 -3.01 5.65
CA ARG A 25 -10.49 -2.03 5.58
C ARG A 25 -10.19 -0.94 4.55
N PRO A 26 -11.02 -0.75 3.50
CA PRO A 26 -10.76 0.23 2.45
C PRO A 26 -10.43 1.63 3.00
N PRO A 27 -9.53 2.39 2.35
CA PRO A 27 -9.22 3.75 2.74
C PRO A 27 -10.50 4.59 2.81
N ARG A 28 -10.76 5.22 3.96
CA ARG A 28 -11.93 6.10 4.14
C ARG A 28 -11.57 7.51 3.70
N GLY A 29 -12.49 8.17 2.99
CA GLY A 29 -12.27 9.53 2.49
C GLY A 29 -11.34 9.64 1.28
N VAL A 30 -10.96 8.51 0.66
CA VAL A 30 -10.20 8.49 -0.60
C VAL A 30 -11.10 7.91 -1.69
N PRO A 31 -11.22 8.54 -2.87
CA PRO A 31 -11.94 7.96 -4.00
C PRO A 31 -11.30 6.65 -4.46
N LYS A 32 -12.12 5.68 -4.88
CA LYS A 32 -11.63 4.36 -5.36
C LYS A 32 -10.61 4.48 -6.51
N SER A 33 -10.77 5.48 -7.36
CA SER A 33 -9.86 5.77 -8.48
C SER A 33 -8.45 6.18 -8.01
N GLU A 34 -8.32 6.72 -6.80
CA GLU A 34 -7.05 7.22 -6.27
C GLU A 34 -6.28 6.19 -5.43
N PHE A 35 -6.88 5.02 -5.20
CA PHE A 35 -6.30 3.98 -4.36
C PHE A 35 -4.95 3.47 -4.85
N ALA A 36 -4.83 3.22 -6.17
CA ALA A 36 -3.58 2.79 -6.77
C ALA A 36 -2.56 3.94 -6.83
N SER A 37 -3.01 5.14 -7.20
CA SER A 37 -2.16 6.33 -7.32
C SER A 37 -1.52 6.76 -6.00
N ARG A 38 -2.19 6.47 -4.88
CA ARG A 38 -1.71 6.78 -3.53
C ARG A 38 -1.16 5.53 -2.81
N ASP A 39 -0.75 4.48 -3.51
CA ASP A 39 -0.07 3.30 -2.92
C ASP A 39 -0.82 2.64 -1.74
N PHE A 40 -2.16 2.57 -1.81
CA PHE A 40 -2.96 1.85 -0.80
C PHE A 40 -3.08 0.34 -1.08
N TYR A 41 -2.68 -0.13 -2.25
CA TYR A 41 -2.67 -1.55 -2.66
C TYR A 41 -1.28 -1.99 -3.11
#